data_AF-A0A1G4EHR6-F1
#
_entry.id   AF-A0A1G4EHR6-F1
#
_cell.length_a   1.000
_cell.length_b   1.000
_cell.length_c   1.000
_cell.angle_alpha   90.00
_cell.angle_beta   90.00
_cell.angle_gamma   90.00
#
_symmetry.space_group_name_H-M   'P 1'
#
loop_
_entity.id
_entity.type
_entity.pdbx_description
1 polymer ?
#
loop_
_entity_poly.entity_id
_entity_poly.type
_entity_poly.pdbx_seq_one_letter_code
_entity_poly.pdbx_strand_id
1 'polypeptide(L)' 'MHEKFDSKMKTALSEEKMKDLTPVIEKAGTFEKIEKKSIEEKDGLYTVVLVAKYSKEQRTFIVTYNDKEEIAGLYIK' A
#
# COMPACT_ATOMS: atom_id res chain seq x y z
N MET A 1 -11.94 2.57 -8.25
CA MET A 1 -10.73 2.54 -7.40
C MET A 1 -10.85 3.37 -6.12
N HIS A 2 -11.71 4.41 -6.07
CA HIS A 2 -11.88 5.29 -4.91
C HIS A 2 -12.79 4.74 -3.78
N GLU A 3 -13.54 3.66 -4.00
CA GLU A 3 -14.50 3.15 -3.01
C GLU A 3 -13.87 2.41 -1.82
N LYS A 4 -12.60 2.00 -1.94
CA LYS A 4 -11.91 1.23 -0.90
C LYS A 4 -11.11 2.09 0.09
N PHE A 5 -11.10 3.41 -0.03
CA PHE A 5 -10.35 4.31 0.88
C PHE A 5 -11.28 5.01 1.85
N ASP A 6 -10.85 5.17 3.10
CA ASP A 6 -11.59 5.95 4.09
C ASP A 6 -11.59 7.45 3.70
N SER A 7 -12.47 8.26 4.30
CA SER A 7 -12.59 9.68 3.96
C SER A 7 -11.31 10.50 4.20
N LYS A 8 -10.44 10.08 5.13
CA LYS A 8 -9.14 10.73 5.37
C LYS A 8 -8.11 10.32 4.32
N MET A 9 -8.14 9.07 3.86
CA MET A 9 -7.24 8.56 2.85
C MET A 9 -7.62 9.03 1.45
N LYS A 10 -8.91 9.24 1.17
CA LYS A 10 -9.36 9.91 -0.06
C LYS A 10 -8.77 11.31 -0.23
N THR A 11 -8.51 12.01 0.88
CA THR A 11 -7.87 13.33 0.86
C THR A 11 -6.35 13.26 0.96
N ALA A 12 -5.80 12.32 1.73
CA ALA A 12 -4.36 12.14 1.91
C ALA A 12 -3.66 11.47 0.72
N LEU A 13 -4.36 10.58 -0.01
CA LEU A 13 -3.96 9.99 -1.29
C LEU A 13 -4.78 10.62 -2.44
N SER A 14 -4.81 11.96 -2.49
CA SER A 14 -5.29 12.64 -3.68
C SER A 14 -4.51 12.16 -4.91
N GLU A 15 -5.09 12.30 -6.11
CA GLU A 15 -4.44 11.90 -7.37
C GLU A 15 -3.03 12.49 -7.51
N GLU A 16 -2.78 13.68 -6.95
CA GLU A 16 -1.46 14.30 -6.90
C GLU A 16 -0.44 13.48 -6.09
N LYS A 17 -0.80 12.97 -4.92
CA LYS A 17 0.13 12.13 -4.13
C LYS A 17 0.33 10.75 -4.74
N MET A 18 -0.66 10.23 -5.47
CA MET A 18 -0.45 8.99 -6.25
C MET A 18 0.57 9.18 -7.37
N LYS A 19 0.61 10.37 -8.01
CA LYS A 19 1.62 10.69 -9.03
C LYS A 19 3.04 10.69 -8.48
N ASP A 20 3.24 10.99 -7.20
CA ASP A 20 4.56 10.89 -6.55
C ASP A 20 4.98 9.43 -6.27
N LEU A 21 4.02 8.53 -6.09
CA LEU A 21 4.27 7.11 -5.82
C LEU A 21 4.57 6.31 -7.10
N THR A 22 3.94 6.67 -8.23
CA THR A 22 4.16 6.01 -9.53
C THR A 22 5.64 5.87 -9.91
N PRO A 23 6.46 6.95 -9.92
CA PRO A 23 7.86 6.84 -10.31
C PRO A 23 8.69 6.02 -9.31
N VAL A 24 8.27 5.91 -8.04
CA VAL A 24 8.94 5.04 -7.05
C VAL A 24 8.72 3.56 -7.39
N ILE A 25 7.52 3.20 -7.81
CA ILE A 25 7.18 1.82 -8.22
C ILE A 25 7.81 1.49 -9.57
N GLU A 26 7.76 2.40 -10.55
CA GLU A 26 8.37 2.19 -11.87
C GLU A 26 9.89 2.01 -11.80
N LYS A 27 10.57 2.74 -10.91
CA LYS A 27 12.01 2.57 -10.66
C LYS A 27 12.36 1.17 -10.18
N ALA A 28 11.43 0.49 -9.50
CA ALA A 28 11.65 -0.87 -9.01
C ALA A 28 11.72 -1.91 -10.14
N GLY A 29 11.24 -1.56 -11.34
CA GLY A 29 11.26 -2.41 -12.52
C GLY A 29 9.98 -3.23 -12.67
N THR A 30 10.09 -4.40 -13.27
CA THR A 30 8.94 -5.28 -13.53
C THR A 30 8.64 -6.09 -12.28
N PHE A 31 7.37 -6.14 -11.87
CA PHE A 31 6.93 -6.99 -10.78
C PHE A 31 7.22 -8.46 -11.10
N GLU A 32 7.81 -9.19 -10.15
CA GLU A 32 8.09 -10.62 -10.29
C GLU A 32 7.14 -11.46 -9.43
N LYS A 33 7.13 -11.25 -8.12
CA LYS A 33 6.34 -12.03 -7.15
C LYS A 33 6.21 -11.34 -5.80
N ILE A 34 5.25 -11.81 -4.99
CA ILE A 34 5.20 -11.51 -3.55
C ILE A 34 6.05 -12.55 -2.81
N GLU A 35 7.07 -12.10 -2.09
CA GLU A 35 7.96 -12.97 -1.32
C GLU A 35 7.46 -13.22 0.09
N LYS A 36 6.80 -12.23 0.69
CA LYS A 36 6.24 -12.34 2.03
C LYS A 36 4.92 -11.61 2.13
N LYS A 37 3.99 -12.22 2.86
CA LYS A 37 2.75 -11.59 3.32
C LYS A 37 2.66 -11.74 4.83
N SER A 38 2.29 -10.67 5.52
CA SER A 38 1.95 -10.67 6.93
C SER A 38 0.68 -9.87 7.14
N ILE A 39 -0.13 -10.28 8.11
CA ILE A 39 -1.31 -9.55 8.54
C ILE A 39 -1.16 -9.36 10.04
N GLU A 40 -1.28 -8.12 10.49
CA GLU A 40 -1.23 -7.73 11.89
C GLU A 40 -2.54 -7.03 12.23
N GLU A 41 -3.18 -7.43 13.31
CA GLU A 41 -4.33 -6.71 13.86
C GLU A 41 -3.87 -5.96 15.11
N LYS A 42 -4.21 -4.67 15.19
CA LYS A 42 -3.98 -3.86 16.38
C LYS A 42 -5.08 -2.84 16.54
N ASP A 43 -5.72 -2.82 17.71
CA ASP A 43 -6.75 -1.84 18.08
C ASP A 43 -7.91 -1.76 17.05
N GLY A 44 -8.29 -2.90 16.46
CA GLY A 44 -9.34 -2.97 15.42
C GLY A 44 -8.91 -2.52 14.01
N LEU A 45 -7.62 -2.20 13.83
CA LEU A 45 -7.02 -1.94 12.52
C LEU A 45 -6.26 -3.16 12.02
N TYR A 46 -6.44 -3.49 10.75
CA TYR A 46 -5.78 -4.62 10.10
C TYR A 46 -4.69 -4.10 9.17
N THR A 47 -3.42 -4.32 9.52
CA THR A 47 -2.27 -3.97 8.70
C THR A 47 -1.77 -5.17 7.91
N VAL A 48 -1.81 -5.07 6.59
CA VAL A 48 -1.26 -6.04 5.65
C VAL A 48 0.11 -5.55 5.18
N VAL A 49 1.14 -6.36 5.40
CA VAL A 49 2.51 -6.12 4.93
C VAL A 49 2.80 -7.08 3.78
N LEU A 50 3.06 -6.54 2.59
CA LEU A 50 3.41 -7.28 1.38
C LEU A 50 4.82 -6.91 0.94
N VAL A 51 5.71 -7.90 0.93
CA VAL A 51 7.06 -7.75 0.38
C VAL A 51 7.02 -8.23 -1.07
N ALA A 52 7.10 -7.30 -2.01
CA ALA A 52 7.10 -7.56 -3.44
C ALA A 52 8.52 -7.49 -4.00
N LYS A 53 8.90 -8.51 -4.76
CA LYS A 53 10.14 -8.52 -5.53
C LYS A 53 9.86 -7.97 -6.93
N TYR A 54 10.67 -7.00 -7.33
CA TYR A 54 10.73 -6.51 -8.70
C TYR A 54 12.10 -6.81 -9.29
N SER A 55 12.24 -6.62 -10.60
CA SER A 55 13.48 -6.95 -11.32
C SER A 55 14.69 -6.12 -10.91
N LYS A 56 14.52 -4.91 -10.33
CA LYS A 56 15.63 -4.05 -9.90
C LYS A 56 15.76 -3.94 -8.39
N GLU A 57 14.66 -3.98 -7.64
CA GLU A 57 14.67 -3.89 -6.17
C GLU A 57 13.46 -4.57 -5.55
N GLN A 58 13.49 -4.68 -4.21
CA GLN A 58 12.36 -5.15 -3.43
C GLN A 58 11.60 -3.95 -2.86
N ARG A 59 10.26 -4.01 -2.87
CA ARG A 59 9.40 -3.00 -2.25
C ARG A 59 8.50 -3.64 -1.21
N THR A 60 8.36 -2.98 -0.07
CA THR A 60 7.43 -3.39 0.98
C THR A 60 6.24 -2.45 0.99
N PHE A 61 5.06 -3.00 0.71
CA PHE A 61 3.79 -2.31 0.81
C PHE A 61 3.19 -2.60 2.19
N ILE A 62 2.81 -1.55 2.89
CA ILE A 62 2.13 -1.62 4.17
C ILE A 62 0.78 -0.95 3.98
N VAL A 63 -0.29 -1.74 4.01
CA VAL A 63 -1.66 -1.28 3.80
C VAL A 63 -2.43 -1.51 5.09
N THR A 64 -3.01 -0.47 5.67
CA THR A 64 -3.82 -0.59 6.88
C THR A 64 -5.29 -0.40 6.53
N TYR A 65 -6.13 -1.29 7.01
CA TYR A 65 -7.58 -1.28 6.87
C TYR A 65 -8.23 -0.96 8.22
N ASN A 66 -9.31 -0.19 8.18
CA ASN A 66 -10.16 0.03 9.35
C ASN A 66 -11.19 -1.11 9.50
N ASP A 67 -12.02 -0.99 10.53
CA ASP A 67 -13.11 -1.90 10.89
C ASP A 67 -14.21 -2.02 9.82
N LYS A 68 -14.22 -1.11 8.83
CA LYS A 68 -15.15 -1.08 7.69
C LYS A 68 -14.54 -1.62 6.40
N GLU A 69 -13.38 -2.27 6.51
CA GLU A 69 -12.59 -2.77 5.37
C GLU A 69 -12.13 -1.64 4.40
N GLU A 70 -12.08 -0.39 4.87
CA GLU A 70 -11.57 0.73 4.12
C GLU A 70 -10.07 0.92 4.41
N ILE A 71 -9.28 1.23 3.38
CA ILE A 71 -7.87 1.56 3.50
C ILE A 71 -7.75 2.89 4.25
N ALA A 72 -7.16 2.82 5.43
CA ALA A 72 -6.86 3.91 6.36
C ALA A 72 -5.37 4.31 6.34
N GLY A 73 -4.51 3.51 5.71
CA GLY A 73 -3.09 3.83 5.56
C GLY A 73 -2.45 3.10 4.38
N LEU A 74 -1.53 3.77 3.68
CA LEU A 74 -0.69 3.19 2.64
C LEU A 74 0.73 3.73 2.80
N TYR A 75 1.70 2.83 2.88
CA TYR A 75 3.12 3.17 2.92
C TYR A 75 3.92 2.21 2.03
N ILE A 76 4.91 2.74 1.32
CA ILE A 76 5.80 1.98 0.43
C ILE A 76 7.23 2.25 0.87
N LYS A 77 7.97 1.18 1.16
CA LYS A 77 9.41 1.19 1.47
C LYS A 77 10.19 0.54 0.35
#